data_AF-A0A534LFZ8-F1
#
_entry.id   AF-A0A534LFZ8-F1
#
_cell.length_a   1.000
_cell.length_b   1.000
_cell.length_c   1.000
_cell.angle_alpha   90.00
_cell.angle_beta   90.00
_cell.angle_gamma   90.00
#
_symmetry.space_group_name_H-M   'P 1'
#
loop_
_entity.id
_entity.type
_entity.pdbx_description
1 polymer ?
#
loop_
_entity_poly.entity_id
_entity_poly.type
_entity_poly.pdbx_seq_one_letter_code
_entity_poly.pdbx_strand_id
1 'polypeptide(L)'
;MKIGEIVAASVIDGLVAKLQLGNPEELKIAFPVIVEGARYDFYCLVEDVLNEESDIADQLAGSTIADVIVPRPETHEGYGGPIFYSKAKLRMIQLVDRQTKKLSEPQTIPPYFSSCRHATRDDVERIYEVTDTSATLGTITGVEPFHVQLDMKKLVEKPFAIFGRTGTGKSILNKLVCAGILSKDVGSVLIFDMHSEYGVFSATDKTEGLKFFFPGKVEIFSLDPKNREAKPFVLDTGEITPEDLIVALQDLTAPMVDTLYEIAKSRGGRDLISAVKDATMEMLGSERAHEMTLQGLKRRIGRLDRLPFLKAMTQAKDAFAYILGAIRDGKSVVLDFGDYGTDQMVYLFVANILSRRLFELYTERNEEYPRLVLFLEEAHKFLSPEIAPYAHTFSRLARETRKFNLILALVDQRPSRISDEVRSQLANRLVMSLKEPSDVEAALAGVPDKKMWENIIAKLPLRTVAVIGDAIRIPTVIDVLSYDDLNVREHVLGGGILDEDTVREIAKRADDVFGRG
;
A
#
# COMPACT_ATOMS: atom_id res chain seq x y z
N MET A 1 6.67 2.11 -32.47
CA MET A 1 7.43 3.24 -33.04
C MET A 1 8.88 3.16 -32.58
N LYS A 2 9.85 3.32 -33.49
CA LYS A 2 11.29 3.32 -33.16
C LYS A 2 11.63 4.58 -32.35
N ILE A 3 12.41 4.44 -31.30
CA ILE A 3 12.85 5.54 -30.43
C ILE A 3 14.33 5.88 -30.60
N GLY A 4 15.16 4.92 -31.02
CA GLY A 4 16.59 5.13 -31.14
C GLY A 4 17.38 3.84 -31.31
N GLU A 5 18.69 3.92 -31.05
CA GLU A 5 19.64 2.81 -31.20
C GLU A 5 20.60 2.75 -30.00
N ILE A 6 20.98 1.54 -29.61
CA ILE A 6 21.89 1.34 -28.47
C ILE A 6 23.32 1.76 -28.82
N VAL A 7 23.88 2.64 -27.99
CA VAL A 7 25.26 3.14 -28.10
C VAL A 7 26.15 2.76 -26.92
N ALA A 8 25.57 2.24 -25.83
CA ALA A 8 26.32 1.60 -24.75
C ALA A 8 25.43 0.56 -24.05
N ALA A 9 26.04 -0.49 -23.51
CA ALA A 9 25.33 -1.54 -22.81
C ALA A 9 26.18 -2.15 -21.68
N SER A 10 25.58 -2.30 -20.51
CA SER A 10 26.12 -2.96 -19.33
C SER A 10 25.00 -3.76 -18.68
N VAL A 11 25.30 -4.99 -18.25
CA VAL A 11 24.32 -5.79 -17.48
C VAL A 11 23.97 -5.08 -16.16
N ILE A 12 24.97 -4.45 -15.53
CA ILE A 12 24.83 -3.84 -14.20
C ILE A 12 24.39 -2.38 -14.30
N ASP A 13 24.91 -1.61 -15.26
CA ASP A 13 24.65 -0.17 -15.37
C ASP A 13 23.52 0.17 -16.35
N GLY A 14 22.95 -0.85 -17.02
CA GLY A 14 21.88 -0.68 -17.99
C GLY A 14 22.37 -0.33 -19.39
N LEU A 15 21.44 0.15 -20.22
CA LEU A 15 21.68 0.49 -21.63
C LEU A 15 21.59 2.00 -21.84
N VAL A 16 22.28 2.48 -22.87
CA VAL A 16 22.16 3.86 -23.33
C VAL A 16 21.73 3.84 -24.79
N ALA A 17 20.57 4.42 -25.07
CA ALA A 17 20.06 4.61 -26.42
C ALA A 17 20.32 6.05 -26.87
N LYS A 18 20.90 6.23 -28.06
CA LYS A 18 20.88 7.51 -28.77
C LYS A 18 19.49 7.67 -29.38
N LEU A 19 18.77 8.72 -28.99
CA LEU A 19 17.41 8.95 -29.46
C LEU A 19 17.40 9.41 -30.92
N GLN A 20 16.37 8.97 -31.64
CA GLN A 20 16.07 9.31 -33.03
C GLN A 20 14.62 9.81 -33.17
N LEU A 21 14.01 10.26 -32.06
CA LEU A 21 12.66 10.80 -32.00
C LEU A 21 12.59 12.21 -32.58
N GLY A 22 11.42 12.63 -33.09
CA GLY A 22 11.19 14.00 -33.55
C GLY A 22 11.26 15.04 -32.42
N ASN A 23 10.87 14.64 -31.22
CA ASN A 23 11.03 15.41 -29.98
C ASN A 23 11.37 14.45 -28.81
N PRO A 24 12.47 14.67 -28.06
CA PRO A 24 12.80 13.83 -26.90
C PRO A 24 11.73 13.86 -25.78
N GLU A 25 10.87 14.87 -25.72
CA GLU A 25 9.78 14.99 -24.74
C GLU A 25 8.69 13.90 -24.90
N GLU A 26 8.66 13.22 -26.04
CA GLU A 26 7.75 12.09 -26.29
C GLU A 26 8.09 10.87 -25.41
N LEU A 27 9.33 10.77 -24.93
CA LEU A 27 9.79 9.68 -24.07
C LEU A 27 9.83 10.12 -22.61
N LYS A 28 9.14 9.39 -21.74
CA LYS A 28 9.09 9.67 -20.30
C LYS A 28 9.74 8.54 -19.50
N ILE A 29 10.13 8.88 -18.28
CA ILE A 29 10.65 7.92 -17.30
C ILE A 29 9.57 6.86 -16.99
N ALA A 30 10.03 5.65 -16.71
CA ALA A 30 9.24 4.44 -16.49
C ALA A 30 8.44 3.95 -17.70
N PHE A 31 8.56 4.56 -18.88
CA PHE A 31 7.94 4.01 -20.08
C PHE A 31 8.60 2.69 -20.47
N PRO A 32 7.81 1.67 -20.83
CA PRO A 32 8.35 0.42 -21.32
C PRO A 32 8.81 0.53 -22.77
N VAL A 33 10.02 0.05 -23.02
CA VAL A 33 10.64 0.01 -24.35
C VAL A 33 11.22 -1.37 -24.61
N ILE A 34 11.27 -1.75 -25.88
CA ILE A 34 11.89 -3.00 -26.33
C ILE A 34 13.18 -2.65 -27.05
N VAL A 35 14.27 -3.28 -26.62
CA VAL A 35 15.52 -3.32 -27.38
C VAL A 35 15.61 -4.66 -28.09
N GLU A 36 15.70 -4.63 -29.42
CA GLU A 36 15.65 -5.82 -30.26
C GLU A 36 17.05 -6.37 -30.46
N GLY A 37 17.35 -7.49 -29.79
CA GLY A 37 18.60 -8.22 -29.97
C GLY A 37 18.49 -9.34 -31.00
N ALA A 38 19.61 -10.00 -31.27
CA ALA A 38 19.66 -11.10 -32.24
C ALA A 38 18.85 -12.34 -31.77
N ARG A 39 18.92 -12.65 -30.47
CA ARG A 39 18.23 -13.80 -29.86
C ARG A 39 17.13 -13.40 -28.88
N TYR A 40 17.34 -12.31 -28.15
CA TYR A 40 16.45 -11.86 -27.10
C TYR A 40 15.90 -10.48 -27.44
N ASP A 41 14.63 -10.27 -27.13
CA ASP A 41 14.08 -8.93 -26.94
C ASP A 41 14.27 -8.55 -25.48
N PHE A 42 14.83 -7.38 -25.25
CA PHE A 42 15.08 -6.86 -23.90
C PHE A 42 13.94 -5.91 -23.57
N TYR A 43 13.10 -6.31 -22.62
CA TYR A 43 12.10 -5.42 -22.04
C TYR A 43 12.79 -4.51 -21.05
N CYS A 44 12.74 -3.21 -21.31
CA CYS A 44 13.41 -2.19 -20.52
C CYS A 44 12.43 -1.12 -20.06
N LEU A 45 12.76 -0.46 -18.95
CA LEU A 45 12.11 0.78 -18.54
C LEU A 45 13.08 1.95 -18.77
N VAL A 46 12.54 3.08 -19.21
CA VAL A 46 13.30 4.34 -19.29
C VAL A 46 13.63 4.82 -17.88
N GLU A 47 14.90 4.87 -17.53
CA GLU A 47 15.38 5.38 -16.24
C GLU A 47 15.54 6.90 -16.28
N ASP A 48 16.09 7.42 -17.38
CA ASP A 48 16.37 8.84 -17.54
C ASP A 48 16.40 9.24 -19.02
N VAL A 49 16.10 10.51 -19.30
CA VAL A 49 16.20 11.11 -20.63
C VAL A 49 16.99 12.41 -20.47
N LEU A 50 18.13 12.51 -21.17
CA LEU A 50 19.07 13.61 -20.95
C LEU A 50 19.75 14.08 -22.25
N ASN A 51 20.19 15.32 -22.23
CA ASN A 51 21.24 15.83 -23.08
C ASN A 51 22.52 15.89 -22.25
N GLU A 52 23.64 15.43 -22.79
CA GLU A 52 24.93 15.60 -22.11
C GLU A 52 25.38 17.06 -22.21
N GLU A 53 26.04 17.55 -21.16
CA GLU A 53 26.68 18.86 -21.18
C GLU A 53 27.68 18.91 -22.34
N SER A 54 27.65 20.02 -23.09
CA SER A 54 28.47 20.20 -24.27
C SER A 54 28.95 21.65 -24.34
N ASP A 55 30.27 21.83 -24.31
CA ASP A 55 30.90 23.14 -24.49
C ASP A 55 30.49 23.80 -25.81
N ILE A 56 30.26 22.98 -26.85
CA ILE A 56 29.81 23.47 -28.17
C ILE A 56 28.36 23.95 -28.08
N ALA A 57 27.49 23.24 -27.34
CA ALA A 57 26.11 23.68 -27.15
C ALA A 57 26.06 25.02 -26.39
N ASP A 58 26.88 25.15 -25.35
CA ASP A 58 26.97 26.37 -24.54
C ASP A 58 27.45 27.57 -25.38
N GLN A 59 28.50 27.38 -26.18
CA GLN A 59 29.03 28.42 -27.07
C GLN A 59 28.06 28.84 -28.18
N LEU A 60 27.24 27.91 -28.67
CA LEU A 60 26.28 28.19 -29.75
C LEU A 60 24.94 28.74 -29.24
N ALA A 61 24.61 28.56 -27.96
CA ALA A 61 23.35 29.01 -27.38
C ALA A 61 23.14 30.53 -27.60
N GLY A 62 21.99 30.89 -28.18
CA GLY A 62 21.66 32.28 -28.52
C GLY A 62 22.33 32.84 -29.79
N SER A 63 23.13 32.05 -30.50
CA SER A 63 23.69 32.43 -31.80
C SER A 63 22.68 32.19 -32.93
N THR A 64 22.77 32.98 -34.01
CA THR A 64 22.00 32.75 -35.25
C THR A 64 22.42 31.48 -36.00
N ILE A 65 23.56 30.88 -35.63
CA ILE A 65 24.10 29.65 -36.21
C ILE A 65 23.46 28.41 -35.56
N ALA A 66 22.99 28.51 -34.31
CA ALA A 66 22.33 27.40 -33.62
C ALA A 66 21.14 26.84 -34.41
N ASP A 67 20.37 27.72 -35.06
CA ASP A 67 19.21 27.37 -35.89
C ASP A 67 19.57 26.56 -37.15
N VAL A 68 20.84 26.58 -37.57
CA VAL A 68 21.36 25.83 -38.72
C VAL A 68 21.91 24.47 -38.31
N ILE A 69 22.37 24.33 -37.06
CA ILE A 69 23.08 23.13 -36.56
C ILE A 69 22.16 22.23 -35.73
N VAL A 70 21.20 22.80 -35.01
CA VAL A 70 20.14 22.07 -34.30
C VAL A 70 18.90 22.11 -35.20
N PRO A 71 18.53 21.00 -35.86
CA PRO A 71 17.33 20.98 -36.68
C PRO A 71 16.12 21.30 -35.80
N ARG A 72 15.37 22.34 -36.14
CA ARG A 72 14.09 22.61 -35.47
C ARG A 72 13.10 21.49 -35.83
N PRO A 73 12.24 21.04 -34.90
CA PRO A 73 11.24 19.99 -35.16
C PRO A 73 10.37 20.27 -36.40
N GLU A 74 10.17 21.55 -36.73
CA GLU A 74 9.35 21.97 -37.87
C GLU A 74 10.02 21.80 -39.24
N THR A 75 11.35 21.61 -39.30
CA THR A 75 12.13 21.65 -40.56
C THR A 75 12.80 20.35 -40.94
N HIS A 76 12.96 19.38 -40.02
CA HIS A 76 13.60 18.09 -40.28
C HIS A 76 12.92 16.97 -39.48
N GLU A 77 12.76 15.79 -40.08
CA GLU A 77 12.40 14.57 -39.34
C GLU A 77 13.58 14.14 -38.45
N GLY A 78 13.39 14.22 -37.12
CA GLY A 78 14.32 13.70 -36.12
C GLY A 78 15.10 14.79 -35.36
N TYR A 79 14.88 14.84 -34.05
CA TYR A 79 15.75 15.52 -33.09
C TYR A 79 17.02 14.68 -32.95
N GLY A 80 18.16 15.16 -33.44
CA GLY A 80 19.43 14.46 -33.26
C GLY A 80 20.36 14.52 -34.47
N GLY A 81 21.01 15.67 -34.67
CA GLY A 81 22.13 15.74 -35.59
C GLY A 81 23.31 14.85 -35.13
N PRO A 82 24.38 14.72 -35.94
CA PRO A 82 25.59 14.02 -35.52
C PRO A 82 26.26 14.70 -34.31
N ILE A 83 25.99 16.00 -34.10
CA ILE A 83 26.63 16.84 -33.07
C ILE A 83 25.77 16.94 -31.80
N PHE A 84 24.49 17.31 -31.93
CA PHE A 84 23.57 17.45 -30.80
C PHE A 84 22.47 16.41 -30.86
N TYR A 85 22.35 15.63 -29.79
CA TYR A 85 21.37 14.55 -29.69
C TYR A 85 21.08 14.23 -28.23
N SER A 86 19.88 13.69 -28.01
CA SER A 86 19.44 13.22 -26.69
C SER A 86 19.77 11.75 -26.50
N LYS A 87 19.96 11.35 -25.25
CA LYS A 87 20.17 9.96 -24.84
C LYS A 87 19.07 9.55 -23.86
N ALA A 88 18.69 8.28 -23.91
CA ALA A 88 17.89 7.65 -22.88
C ALA A 88 18.72 6.58 -22.17
N LYS A 89 18.71 6.61 -20.84
CA LYS A 89 19.21 5.50 -20.00
C LYS A 89 18.07 4.52 -19.80
N LEU A 90 18.33 3.25 -20.06
CA LEU A 90 17.33 2.19 -20.01
C LEU A 90 17.77 1.11 -19.03
N ARG A 91 16.88 0.70 -18.13
CA ARG A 91 17.10 -0.47 -17.28
C ARG A 91 16.50 -1.70 -17.92
N MET A 92 17.28 -2.76 -18.11
CA MET A 92 16.76 -4.06 -18.49
C MET A 92 16.01 -4.67 -17.31
N ILE A 93 14.75 -5.04 -17.51
CA ILE A 93 13.94 -5.72 -16.49
C ILE A 93 13.83 -7.21 -16.82
N GLN A 94 13.58 -7.56 -18.08
CA GLN A 94 13.36 -8.94 -18.48
C GLN A 94 13.87 -9.21 -19.90
N LEU A 95 14.41 -10.41 -20.14
CA LEU A 95 14.69 -10.93 -21.47
C LEU A 95 13.53 -11.79 -21.95
N VAL A 96 13.20 -11.67 -23.23
CA VAL A 96 12.23 -12.52 -23.93
C VAL A 96 12.96 -13.22 -25.07
N ASP A 97 13.11 -14.54 -25.00
CA ASP A 97 13.71 -15.30 -26.09
C ASP A 97 12.80 -15.26 -27.32
N ARG A 98 13.33 -14.81 -28.46
CA ARG A 98 12.51 -14.53 -29.66
C ARG A 98 11.90 -15.79 -30.27
N GLN A 99 12.56 -16.94 -30.10
CA GLN A 99 12.10 -18.22 -30.65
C GLN A 99 11.15 -18.93 -29.70
N THR A 100 11.58 -19.11 -28.44
CA THR A 100 10.85 -19.92 -27.45
C THR A 100 9.81 -19.10 -26.67
N LYS A 101 9.87 -17.77 -26.74
CA LYS A 101 9.08 -16.83 -25.93
C LYS A 101 9.32 -16.95 -24.43
N LYS A 102 10.35 -17.68 -24.01
CA LYS A 102 10.68 -17.88 -22.60
C LYS A 102 11.23 -16.58 -22.02
N LEU A 103 10.75 -16.26 -20.82
CA LEU A 103 11.22 -15.13 -20.02
C LEU A 103 12.42 -15.53 -19.15
N SER A 104 13.43 -14.65 -19.03
CA SER A 104 14.57 -14.83 -18.13
C SER A 104 15.13 -13.50 -17.63
N GLU A 105 15.90 -13.54 -16.56
CA GLU A 105 16.57 -12.35 -16.02
C GLU A 105 17.67 -11.84 -16.99
N PRO A 106 17.92 -10.52 -17.03
CA PRO A 106 19.02 -9.95 -17.81
C PRO A 106 20.39 -10.39 -17.29
N GLN A 107 21.07 -11.26 -18.05
CA GLN A 107 22.45 -11.71 -17.77
C GLN A 107 23.41 -11.44 -18.94
N THR A 108 22.94 -10.69 -19.95
CA THR A 108 23.71 -10.36 -21.15
C THR A 108 23.25 -9.02 -21.70
N ILE A 109 23.86 -8.57 -22.79
CA ILE A 109 23.61 -7.27 -23.40
C ILE A 109 23.25 -7.40 -24.88
N PRO A 110 22.49 -6.45 -25.45
CA PRO A 110 22.27 -6.37 -26.89
C PRO A 110 23.55 -5.87 -27.60
N PRO A 111 23.74 -6.21 -28.89
CA PRO A 111 24.79 -5.61 -29.71
C PRO A 111 24.68 -4.08 -29.84
N TYR A 112 25.77 -3.43 -30.21
CA TYR A 112 25.73 -2.03 -30.65
C TYR A 112 24.72 -1.82 -31.78
N PHE A 113 24.09 -0.65 -31.77
CA PHE A 113 23.10 -0.21 -32.75
C PHE A 113 21.83 -1.07 -32.81
N SER A 114 21.60 -1.92 -31.79
CA SER A 114 20.33 -2.62 -31.64
C SER A 114 19.19 -1.60 -31.61
N SER A 115 18.15 -1.88 -32.38
CA SER A 115 16.98 -1.01 -32.49
C SER A 115 16.25 -0.94 -31.16
N CYS A 116 15.88 0.26 -30.75
CA CYS A 116 15.05 0.48 -29.58
C CYS A 116 13.72 1.11 -30.02
N ARG A 117 12.60 0.59 -29.50
CA ARG A 117 11.24 1.03 -29.83
C ARG A 117 10.34 1.06 -28.60
N HIS A 118 9.24 1.80 -28.66
CA HIS A 118 8.18 1.67 -27.66
C HIS A 118 7.67 0.22 -27.58
N ALA A 119 7.36 -0.22 -26.36
CA ALA A 119 6.63 -1.47 -26.17
C ALA A 119 5.22 -1.35 -26.75
N THR A 120 4.77 -2.42 -27.38
CA THR A 120 3.41 -2.56 -27.91
C THR A 120 2.56 -3.36 -26.91
N ARG A 121 1.24 -3.35 -27.12
CA ARG A 121 0.32 -4.20 -26.36
C ARG A 121 0.72 -5.68 -26.39
N ASP A 122 1.09 -6.19 -27.56
CA ASP A 122 1.56 -7.57 -27.73
C ASP A 122 2.82 -7.87 -26.90
N ASP A 123 3.72 -6.90 -26.72
CA ASP A 123 4.94 -7.12 -25.94
C ASP A 123 4.63 -7.25 -24.46
N VAL A 124 3.73 -6.40 -23.93
CA VAL A 124 3.33 -6.45 -22.51
C VAL A 124 2.45 -7.67 -22.22
N GLU A 125 1.54 -8.04 -23.13
CA GLU A 125 0.68 -9.24 -23.00
C GLU A 125 1.49 -10.54 -22.92
N ARG A 126 2.64 -10.61 -23.59
CA ARG A 126 3.55 -11.78 -23.49
C ARG A 126 4.25 -11.89 -22.14
N ILE A 127 4.38 -10.78 -21.42
CA ILE A 127 5.08 -10.74 -20.14
C ILE A 127 4.09 -10.92 -18.99
N TYR A 128 2.96 -10.21 -19.02
CA TYR A 128 1.97 -10.26 -17.96
C TYR A 128 1.08 -11.49 -18.10
N GLU A 129 1.34 -12.49 -17.27
CA GLU A 129 0.47 -13.65 -17.12
C GLU A 129 -0.75 -13.28 -16.27
N VAL A 130 -1.94 -13.38 -16.86
CA VAL A 130 -3.22 -13.25 -16.14
C VAL A 130 -3.59 -14.60 -15.57
N THR A 131 -3.89 -14.63 -14.27
CA THR A 131 -4.39 -15.82 -13.56
C THR A 131 -5.85 -15.61 -13.14
N ASP A 132 -6.54 -16.68 -12.75
CA ASP A 132 -7.90 -16.57 -12.22
C ASP A 132 -7.97 -15.73 -10.93
N THR A 133 -6.85 -15.58 -10.22
CA THR A 133 -6.72 -14.77 -9.00
C THR A 133 -6.16 -13.37 -9.27
N SER A 134 -6.03 -12.97 -10.53
CA SER A 134 -5.55 -11.65 -10.93
C SER A 134 -6.70 -10.64 -10.99
N ALA A 135 -6.48 -9.44 -10.45
CA ALA A 135 -7.42 -8.31 -10.55
C ALA A 135 -6.70 -7.03 -10.97
N THR A 136 -7.40 -6.19 -11.75
CA THR A 136 -6.85 -4.95 -12.31
C THR A 136 -6.60 -3.91 -11.23
N LEU A 137 -5.42 -3.27 -11.25
CA LEU A 137 -5.14 -2.09 -10.43
C LEU A 137 -5.11 -0.78 -11.22
N GLY A 138 -4.99 -0.87 -12.55
CA GLY A 138 -4.85 0.30 -13.41
C GLY A 138 -4.25 -0.06 -14.76
N THR A 139 -3.70 0.92 -15.45
CA THR A 139 -3.10 0.74 -16.78
C THR A 139 -1.62 1.04 -16.77
N ILE A 140 -0.85 0.38 -17.64
CA ILE A 140 0.56 0.70 -17.81
C ILE A 140 0.72 2.05 -18.51
N THR A 141 1.66 2.87 -18.05
CA THR A 141 1.94 4.17 -18.67
C THR A 141 2.74 3.99 -19.96
N GLY A 142 2.39 4.72 -21.02
CA GLY A 142 3.20 4.80 -22.25
C GLY A 142 3.00 3.69 -23.27
N VAL A 143 2.00 2.82 -23.06
CA VAL A 143 1.49 1.84 -24.05
C VAL A 143 0.01 2.16 -24.29
N GLU A 144 -0.55 1.70 -25.41
CA GLU A 144 -2.01 1.63 -25.56
C GLU A 144 -2.65 1.01 -24.32
N PRO A 145 -3.86 1.43 -23.91
CA PRO A 145 -4.45 1.04 -22.63
C PRO A 145 -4.38 -0.47 -22.40
N PHE A 146 -3.45 -0.88 -21.53
CA PHE A 146 -3.27 -2.26 -21.10
C PHE A 146 -3.45 -2.33 -19.59
N HIS A 147 -4.50 -3.04 -19.17
CA HIS A 147 -4.86 -3.20 -17.78
C HIS A 147 -3.88 -4.16 -17.09
N VAL A 148 -3.08 -3.60 -16.19
CA VAL A 148 -2.13 -4.38 -15.40
C VAL A 148 -2.88 -5.01 -14.24
N GLN A 149 -2.84 -6.34 -14.21
CA GLN A 149 -3.47 -7.13 -13.17
C GLN A 149 -2.43 -7.61 -12.16
N LEU A 150 -2.80 -7.56 -10.89
CA LEU A 150 -2.00 -8.05 -9.78
C LEU A 150 -2.55 -9.40 -9.33
N ASP A 151 -1.68 -10.39 -9.10
CA ASP A 151 -2.08 -11.69 -8.54
C ASP A 151 -2.42 -11.52 -7.06
N MET A 152 -3.71 -11.47 -6.77
CA MET A 152 -4.20 -11.21 -5.41
C MET A 152 -3.88 -12.36 -4.47
N LYS A 153 -3.79 -13.60 -4.97
CA LYS A 153 -3.42 -14.76 -4.15
C LYS A 153 -1.98 -14.64 -3.66
N LYS A 154 -1.04 -14.34 -4.56
CA LYS A 154 0.36 -14.09 -4.19
C LYS A 154 0.52 -12.86 -3.30
N LEU A 155 -0.26 -11.80 -3.55
CA LEU A 155 -0.23 -10.61 -2.71
C LEU A 155 -0.51 -10.94 -1.24
N VAL A 156 -1.53 -11.77 -0.99
CA VAL A 156 -1.98 -12.13 0.36
C VAL A 156 -1.25 -13.35 0.92
N GLU A 157 -0.14 -13.81 0.35
CA GLU A 157 0.67 -14.89 0.94
C GLU A 157 1.65 -14.39 1.99
N LYS A 158 2.01 -13.11 1.93
CA LYS A 158 3.05 -12.48 2.76
C LYS A 158 2.70 -11.03 3.05
N PRO A 159 3.27 -10.43 4.10
CA PRO A 159 3.10 -9.02 4.38
C PRO A 159 3.47 -8.15 3.19
N PHE A 160 2.67 -7.12 2.98
CA PHE A 160 2.88 -6.13 1.92
C PHE A 160 2.60 -4.73 2.42
N ALA A 161 3.04 -3.74 1.66
CA ALA A 161 2.81 -2.35 2.01
C ALA A 161 2.35 -1.51 0.84
N ILE A 162 1.50 -0.54 1.15
CA ILE A 162 1.07 0.55 0.29
C ILE A 162 1.61 1.84 0.90
N PHE A 163 2.54 2.47 0.19
CA PHE A 163 3.20 3.70 0.64
C PHE A 163 2.81 4.88 -0.25
N GLY A 164 2.51 6.03 0.36
CA GLY A 164 2.23 7.25 -0.38
C GLY A 164 1.91 8.43 0.52
N ARG A 165 2.34 9.63 0.12
CA ARG A 165 2.01 10.88 0.83
C ARG A 165 0.51 11.20 0.71
N THR A 166 -0.01 12.04 1.61
CA THR A 166 -1.39 12.53 1.56
C THR A 166 -1.72 13.13 0.18
N GLY A 167 -2.91 12.80 -0.33
CA GLY A 167 -3.41 13.29 -1.62
C GLY A 167 -2.87 12.57 -2.87
N THR A 168 -2.11 11.48 -2.73
CA THR A 168 -1.63 10.70 -3.89
C THR A 168 -2.64 9.71 -4.45
N GLY A 169 -3.71 9.39 -3.70
CA GLY A 169 -4.65 8.34 -4.03
C GLY A 169 -4.42 7.01 -3.28
N LYS A 170 -3.68 7.04 -2.17
CA LYS A 170 -3.40 5.84 -1.34
C LYS A 170 -4.66 5.09 -0.90
N SER A 171 -5.69 5.80 -0.41
CA SER A 171 -6.96 5.18 0.01
C SER A 171 -7.70 4.54 -1.18
N ILE A 172 -7.69 5.21 -2.34
CA ILE A 172 -8.26 4.67 -3.60
C ILE A 172 -7.54 3.39 -4.02
N LEU A 173 -6.20 3.40 -4.01
CA LEU A 173 -5.41 2.21 -4.29
C LEU A 173 -5.69 1.09 -3.28
N ASN A 174 -5.82 1.43 -1.99
CA ASN A 174 -6.14 0.46 -0.94
C ASN A 174 -7.53 -0.17 -1.15
N LYS A 175 -8.53 0.63 -1.56
CA LYS A 175 -9.87 0.13 -1.94
C LYS A 175 -9.80 -0.83 -3.12
N LEU A 176 -9.03 -0.51 -4.18
CA LEU A 176 -8.83 -1.40 -5.33
C LEU A 176 -8.20 -2.74 -4.91
N VAL A 177 -7.17 -2.69 -4.06
CA VAL A 177 -6.53 -3.90 -3.53
C VAL A 177 -7.52 -4.73 -2.73
N CYS A 178 -8.29 -4.11 -1.82
CA CYS A 178 -9.33 -4.80 -1.07
C CYS A 178 -10.39 -5.42 -1.98
N ALA A 179 -10.91 -4.65 -2.95
CA ALA A 179 -11.89 -5.15 -3.92
C ALA A 179 -11.33 -6.30 -4.78
N GLY A 180 -10.06 -6.26 -5.14
CA GLY A 180 -9.35 -7.35 -5.79
C GLY A 180 -9.31 -8.62 -4.94
N ILE A 181 -8.97 -8.50 -3.65
CA ILE A 181 -8.94 -9.62 -2.71
C ILE A 181 -10.34 -10.27 -2.57
N LEU A 182 -11.39 -9.44 -2.42
CA LEU A 182 -12.76 -9.91 -2.21
C LEU A 182 -13.42 -10.47 -3.48
N SER A 183 -13.10 -9.91 -4.66
CA SER A 183 -13.64 -10.38 -5.93
C SER A 183 -13.07 -11.73 -6.34
N LYS A 184 -11.83 -12.02 -5.96
CA LYS A 184 -11.13 -13.28 -6.27
C LYS A 184 -11.24 -14.34 -5.19
N ASP A 185 -11.94 -14.04 -4.10
CA ASP A 185 -12.16 -14.97 -2.98
C ASP A 185 -10.86 -15.59 -2.44
N VAL A 186 -9.77 -14.80 -2.45
CA VAL A 186 -8.44 -15.23 -1.97
C VAL A 186 -8.22 -14.94 -0.48
N GLY A 187 -9.16 -14.24 0.16
CA GLY A 187 -9.17 -13.95 1.58
C GLY A 187 -10.24 -12.93 1.97
N SER A 188 -10.45 -12.77 3.27
CA SER A 188 -11.21 -11.68 3.87
C SER A 188 -10.27 -10.56 4.30
N VAL A 189 -10.80 -9.34 4.46
CA VAL A 189 -10.03 -8.19 4.97
C VAL A 189 -10.59 -7.69 6.28
N LEU A 190 -9.74 -7.25 7.20
CA LEU A 190 -10.11 -6.42 8.35
C LEU A 190 -9.39 -5.08 8.21
N ILE A 191 -10.15 -3.99 8.12
CA ILE A 191 -9.62 -2.64 7.98
C ILE A 191 -9.93 -1.84 9.24
N PHE A 192 -8.90 -1.23 9.83
CA PHE A 192 -9.07 -0.21 10.87
C PHE A 192 -9.23 1.16 10.21
N ASP A 193 -10.48 1.57 9.98
CA ASP A 193 -10.83 2.72 9.16
C ASP A 193 -10.86 4.02 9.99
N MET A 194 -9.73 4.74 9.99
CA MET A 194 -9.56 5.99 10.75
C MET A 194 -10.31 7.18 10.13
N HIS A 195 -10.62 7.12 8.84
CA HIS A 195 -11.12 8.26 8.08
C HIS A 195 -12.51 8.00 7.46
N SER A 196 -13.13 6.88 7.84
CA SER A 196 -14.43 6.41 7.36
C SER A 196 -14.48 6.34 5.82
N GLU A 197 -13.39 5.86 5.20
CA GLU A 197 -13.22 5.84 3.75
C GLU A 197 -13.69 4.52 3.12
N TYR A 198 -13.78 3.40 3.86
CA TYR A 198 -13.93 2.06 3.28
C TYR A 198 -15.31 1.43 3.45
N GLY A 199 -16.20 2.06 4.24
CA GLY A 199 -17.53 1.54 4.58
C GLY A 199 -18.51 1.44 3.40
N VAL A 200 -19.61 2.18 3.44
CA VAL A 200 -20.60 2.22 2.35
C VAL A 200 -20.23 3.28 1.32
N PHE A 201 -19.86 4.47 1.77
CA PHE A 201 -19.48 5.60 0.95
C PHE A 201 -18.47 6.47 1.71
N SER A 202 -17.51 7.03 0.99
CA SER A 202 -16.50 7.93 1.54
C SER A 202 -16.81 9.38 1.19
N ALA A 203 -17.07 10.21 2.20
CA ALA A 203 -17.27 11.64 2.01
C ALA A 203 -15.97 12.37 1.58
N THR A 204 -14.81 11.82 1.95
CA THR A 204 -13.49 12.43 1.74
C THR A 204 -13.10 12.42 0.26
N ASP A 205 -13.23 11.27 -0.40
CA ASP A 205 -12.87 11.10 -1.81
C ASP A 205 -14.09 11.06 -2.76
N LYS A 206 -15.31 11.08 -2.20
CA LYS A 206 -16.59 11.03 -2.92
C LYS A 206 -16.77 9.76 -3.76
N THR A 207 -16.31 8.63 -3.24
CA THR A 207 -16.45 7.31 -3.89
C THR A 207 -17.19 6.33 -3.00
N GLU A 208 -17.80 5.34 -3.63
CA GLU A 208 -18.39 4.19 -2.96
C GLU A 208 -17.33 3.43 -2.14
N GLY A 209 -17.78 2.73 -1.10
CA GLY A 209 -16.95 1.91 -0.23
C GLY A 209 -17.04 0.42 -0.56
N LEU A 210 -16.40 -0.43 0.23
CA LEU A 210 -16.38 -1.87 0.01
C LEU A 210 -17.77 -2.50 0.22
N LYS A 211 -18.54 -2.02 1.19
CA LYS A 211 -19.89 -2.55 1.49
C LYS A 211 -20.86 -2.32 0.35
N PHE A 212 -20.68 -1.25 -0.43
CA PHE A 212 -21.50 -0.96 -1.60
C PHE A 212 -21.32 -2.03 -2.69
N PHE A 213 -20.07 -2.36 -3.04
CA PHE A 213 -19.77 -3.38 -4.05
C PHE A 213 -19.98 -4.82 -3.55
N PHE A 214 -19.82 -5.05 -2.24
CA PHE A 214 -19.87 -6.37 -1.64
C PHE A 214 -20.84 -6.45 -0.44
N PRO A 215 -22.14 -6.19 -0.64
CA PRO A 215 -23.11 -6.08 0.46
C PRO A 215 -23.25 -7.38 1.27
N GLY A 216 -23.06 -8.53 0.64
CA GLY A 216 -23.10 -9.84 1.30
C GLY A 216 -21.78 -10.30 1.92
N LYS A 217 -20.64 -9.71 1.53
CA LYS A 217 -19.30 -10.13 1.97
C LYS A 217 -18.65 -9.16 2.96
N VAL A 218 -19.15 -7.94 3.13
CA VAL A 218 -18.56 -6.94 4.03
C VAL A 218 -19.51 -6.65 5.19
N GLU A 219 -18.98 -6.53 6.40
CA GLU A 219 -19.70 -6.06 7.60
C GLU A 219 -19.01 -4.82 8.14
N ILE A 220 -19.79 -3.85 8.62
CA ILE A 220 -19.25 -2.62 9.22
C ILE A 220 -19.54 -2.65 10.71
N PHE A 221 -18.52 -2.41 11.52
CA PHE A 221 -18.66 -2.14 12.95
C PHE A 221 -18.19 -0.71 13.20
N SER A 222 -18.88 0.04 14.06
CA SER A 222 -18.51 1.43 14.36
C SER A 222 -18.36 1.68 15.86
N LEU A 223 -17.33 2.44 16.21
CA LEU A 223 -17.11 2.96 17.55
C LEU A 223 -18.04 4.13 17.86
N ASP A 224 -18.55 4.82 16.83
CA ASP A 224 -19.48 5.93 16.99
C ASP A 224 -20.92 5.41 17.17
N PRO A 225 -21.53 5.58 18.35
CA PRO A 225 -22.91 5.15 18.60
C PRO A 225 -23.95 5.89 17.73
N LYS A 226 -23.58 6.99 17.06
CA LYS A 226 -24.47 7.71 16.14
C LYS A 226 -24.57 7.02 14.78
N ASN A 227 -23.59 6.21 14.39
CA ASN A 227 -23.61 5.49 13.13
C ASN A 227 -24.59 4.31 13.21
N ARG A 228 -25.81 4.52 12.68
CA ARG A 228 -26.89 3.52 12.68
C ARG A 228 -26.82 2.51 11.54
N GLU A 229 -25.98 2.76 10.54
CA GLU A 229 -25.79 1.87 9.39
C GLU A 229 -24.78 0.76 9.70
N ALA A 230 -23.90 1.00 10.67
CA ALA A 230 -22.94 0.04 11.18
C ALA A 230 -23.44 -0.73 12.41
N LYS A 231 -22.88 -1.92 12.65
CA LYS A 231 -23.07 -2.66 13.90
C LYS A 231 -22.33 -1.93 15.03
N PRO A 232 -22.90 -1.83 16.24
CA PRO A 232 -22.24 -1.17 17.35
C PRO A 232 -20.99 -1.93 17.79
N PHE A 233 -19.89 -1.22 18.01
CA PHE A 233 -18.69 -1.74 18.64
C PHE A 233 -18.77 -1.57 20.15
N VAL A 234 -18.65 -2.67 20.89
CA VAL A 234 -18.54 -2.68 22.36
C VAL A 234 -17.42 -3.64 22.74
N LEU A 235 -16.49 -3.19 23.55
CA LEU A 235 -15.33 -3.96 23.98
C LEU A 235 -15.43 -4.25 25.48
N ASP A 236 -15.21 -5.51 25.84
CA ASP A 236 -15.16 -5.93 27.23
C ASP A 236 -13.88 -5.43 27.91
N THR A 237 -14.03 -4.74 29.04
CA THR A 237 -12.88 -4.27 29.82
C THR A 237 -12.06 -5.40 30.43
N GLY A 238 -12.65 -6.59 30.57
CA GLY A 238 -11.94 -7.80 31.02
C GLY A 238 -10.82 -8.27 30.09
N GLU A 239 -10.89 -7.92 28.81
CA GLU A 239 -9.95 -8.36 27.76
C GLU A 239 -8.70 -7.48 27.63
N ILE A 240 -8.63 -6.39 28.40
CA ILE A 240 -7.55 -5.39 28.34
C ILE A 240 -6.32 -5.87 29.13
N THR A 241 -5.16 -5.81 28.49
CA THR A 241 -3.85 -6.15 29.08
C THR A 241 -2.99 -4.89 29.29
N PRO A 242 -1.89 -4.99 30.07
CA PRO A 242 -0.94 -3.89 30.23
C PRO A 242 -0.37 -3.38 28.89
N GLU A 243 -0.04 -4.28 27.97
CA GLU A 243 0.55 -3.96 26.67
C GLU A 243 -0.39 -3.08 25.84
N ASP A 244 -1.70 -3.36 25.88
CA ASP A 244 -2.71 -2.54 25.19
C ASP A 244 -2.72 -1.10 25.70
N LEU A 245 -2.60 -0.92 27.02
CA LEU A 245 -2.55 0.40 27.65
C LEU A 245 -1.23 1.11 27.37
N ILE A 246 -0.11 0.39 27.32
CA ILE A 246 1.21 0.95 26.99
C ILE A 246 1.24 1.44 25.53
N VAL A 247 0.74 0.65 24.60
CA VAL A 247 0.66 1.01 23.17
C VAL A 247 -0.27 2.22 22.97
N ALA A 248 -1.43 2.23 23.65
CA ALA A 248 -2.39 3.33 23.54
C ALA A 248 -1.92 4.63 24.21
N LEU A 249 -1.36 4.53 25.42
CA LEU A 249 -0.95 5.66 26.25
C LEU A 249 0.55 5.89 26.08
N GLN A 250 0.93 6.44 24.93
CA GLN A 250 2.35 6.72 24.58
C GLN A 250 3.07 7.74 25.49
N ASP A 251 2.40 8.24 26.54
CA ASP A 251 2.94 9.14 27.54
C ASP A 251 3.09 8.50 28.94
N LEU A 252 3.14 7.17 29.02
CA LEU A 252 3.54 6.43 30.23
C LEU A 252 5.06 6.43 30.41
N THR A 253 5.52 6.73 31.62
CA THR A 253 6.94 6.63 31.99
C THR A 253 7.27 5.20 32.44
N ALA A 254 8.55 4.80 32.39
CA ALA A 254 8.97 3.46 32.84
C ALA A 254 8.46 3.10 34.25
N PRO A 255 8.53 3.98 35.28
CA PRO A 255 7.92 3.68 36.58
C PRO A 255 6.41 3.46 36.55
N MET A 256 5.68 4.15 35.66
CA MET A 256 4.23 3.94 35.50
C MET A 256 3.94 2.59 34.85
N VAL A 257 4.79 2.16 33.90
CA VAL A 257 4.71 0.84 33.27
C VAL A 257 4.96 -0.26 34.30
N ASP A 258 5.99 -0.13 35.14
CA ASP A 258 6.29 -1.10 36.20
C ASP A 258 5.11 -1.20 37.19
N THR A 259 4.59 -0.06 37.63
CA THR A 259 3.39 0.01 38.50
C THR A 259 2.17 -0.64 37.84
N LEU A 260 1.97 -0.46 36.54
CA LEU A 260 0.87 -1.07 35.80
C LEU A 260 0.97 -2.61 35.82
N TYR A 261 2.17 -3.17 35.61
CA TYR A 261 2.39 -4.61 35.68
C TYR A 261 2.20 -5.17 37.09
N GLU A 262 2.62 -4.45 38.13
CA GLU A 262 2.40 -4.83 39.53
C GLU A 262 0.90 -4.91 39.88
N ILE A 263 0.14 -3.91 39.44
CA ILE A 263 -1.33 -3.90 39.59
C ILE A 263 -1.94 -5.06 38.79
N ALA A 264 -1.49 -5.27 37.55
CA ALA A 264 -2.01 -6.34 36.70
C ALA A 264 -1.81 -7.73 37.32
N LYS A 265 -0.68 -7.96 38.02
CA LYS A 265 -0.38 -9.20 38.73
C LYS A 265 -1.21 -9.39 40.00
N SER A 266 -1.57 -8.30 40.68
CA SER A 266 -2.28 -8.32 41.97
C SER A 266 -3.79 -8.05 41.89
N ARG A 267 -4.33 -7.79 40.68
CA ARG A 267 -5.74 -7.38 40.48
C ARG A 267 -6.82 -8.38 40.91
N GLY A 268 -6.47 -9.64 41.16
CA GLY A 268 -7.39 -10.64 41.72
C GLY A 268 -8.62 -10.92 40.85
N GLY A 269 -8.48 -10.88 39.52
CA GLY A 269 -9.57 -11.11 38.57
C GLY A 269 -10.42 -9.88 38.23
N ARG A 270 -10.19 -8.73 38.86
CA ARG A 270 -10.79 -7.45 38.42
C ARG A 270 -10.24 -7.04 37.07
N ASP A 271 -11.04 -6.31 36.28
CA ASP A 271 -10.55 -5.71 35.04
C ASP A 271 -9.42 -4.71 35.32
N LEU A 272 -8.50 -4.55 34.36
CA LEU A 272 -7.28 -3.78 34.57
C LEU A 272 -7.57 -2.30 34.85
N ILE A 273 -8.56 -1.74 34.17
CA ILE A 273 -8.92 -0.32 34.31
C ILE A 273 -9.40 -0.05 35.73
N SER A 274 -10.37 -0.83 36.21
CA SER A 274 -10.89 -0.70 37.58
C SER A 274 -9.82 -0.98 38.63
N ALA A 275 -8.99 -2.00 38.43
CA ALA A 275 -7.90 -2.33 39.34
C ALA A 275 -6.91 -1.16 39.49
N VAL A 276 -6.56 -0.47 38.40
CA VAL A 276 -5.67 0.71 38.47
C VAL A 276 -6.35 1.88 39.16
N LYS A 277 -7.64 2.13 38.90
CA LYS A 277 -8.39 3.21 39.55
C LYS A 277 -8.51 3.01 41.06
N ASP A 278 -8.71 1.77 41.49
CA ASP A 278 -8.90 1.41 42.90
C ASP A 278 -7.58 1.20 43.65
N ALA A 279 -6.46 1.05 42.94
CA ALA A 279 -5.16 0.79 43.56
C ALA A 279 -4.80 1.87 44.59
N THR A 280 -4.32 1.45 45.76
CA THR A 280 -3.85 2.35 46.82
C THR A 280 -2.38 2.10 47.11
N MET A 281 -1.74 3.05 47.80
CA MET A 281 -0.33 2.90 48.21
C MET A 281 -0.10 1.69 49.12
N GLU A 282 -1.08 1.37 49.97
CA GLU A 282 -1.03 0.19 50.84
C GLU A 282 -0.98 -1.12 50.05
N MET A 283 -1.63 -1.15 48.88
CA MET A 283 -1.66 -2.33 48.00
C MET A 283 -0.34 -2.54 47.23
N LEU A 284 0.46 -1.49 47.04
CA LEU A 284 1.68 -1.52 46.23
C LEU A 284 2.97 -1.62 47.07
N GLY A 285 2.90 -1.39 48.38
CA GLY A 285 4.08 -1.40 49.25
C GLY A 285 4.74 -0.02 49.34
N SER A 286 5.36 0.24 50.50
CA SER A 286 5.80 1.57 50.89
C SER A 286 7.23 1.91 50.41
N GLU A 287 7.37 2.37 49.17
CA GLU A 287 8.52 3.18 48.74
C GLU A 287 8.06 4.55 48.23
N ARG A 288 8.77 5.62 48.62
CA ARG A 288 8.38 7.04 48.41
C ARG A 288 8.20 7.46 46.93
N ALA A 289 8.54 6.60 45.96
CA ALA A 289 8.45 6.84 44.53
C ALA A 289 7.13 6.39 43.86
N HIS A 290 6.22 5.69 44.57
CA HIS A 290 5.02 5.12 43.95
C HIS A 290 3.79 6.05 43.95
N GLU A 291 3.67 7.05 44.83
CA GLU A 291 2.42 7.84 44.93
C GLU A 291 2.19 8.76 43.73
N MET A 292 3.18 9.59 43.37
CA MET A 292 3.08 10.46 42.21
C MET A 292 2.95 9.64 40.91
N THR A 293 3.64 8.51 40.84
CA THR A 293 3.58 7.56 39.72
C THR A 293 2.19 6.97 39.57
N LEU A 294 1.60 6.47 40.67
CA LEU A 294 0.25 5.92 40.70
C LEU A 294 -0.81 6.96 40.34
N GLN A 295 -0.73 8.18 40.91
CA GLN A 295 -1.65 9.26 40.56
C GLN A 295 -1.52 9.65 39.07
N GLY A 296 -0.28 9.70 38.56
CA GLY A 296 0.00 9.91 37.15
C GLY A 296 -0.66 8.85 36.27
N LEU A 297 -0.46 7.56 36.60
CA LEU A 297 -1.06 6.43 35.91
C LEU A 297 -2.60 6.48 35.95
N LYS A 298 -3.20 6.69 37.12
CA LYS A 298 -4.66 6.84 37.27
C LYS A 298 -5.23 7.95 36.38
N ARG A 299 -4.56 9.11 36.30
CA ARG A 299 -4.96 10.21 35.43
C ARG A 299 -4.93 9.83 33.95
N ARG A 300 -3.97 9.02 33.51
CA ARG A 300 -3.89 8.54 32.12
C ARG A 300 -4.98 7.52 31.82
N ILE A 301 -5.21 6.57 32.72
CA ILE A 301 -6.29 5.57 32.61
C ILE A 301 -7.66 6.23 32.61
N GLY A 302 -7.87 7.30 33.40
CA GLY A 302 -9.12 8.05 33.42
C GLY A 302 -9.50 8.68 32.06
N ARG A 303 -8.58 8.79 31.09
CA ARG A 303 -8.90 9.21 29.71
C ARG A 303 -9.80 8.23 28.98
N LEU A 304 -9.88 6.97 29.44
CA LEU A 304 -10.73 5.91 28.88
C LEU A 304 -12.19 6.04 29.32
N ASP A 305 -12.48 6.80 30.38
CA ASP A 305 -13.82 6.90 30.98
C ASP A 305 -14.85 7.54 30.05
N ARG A 306 -14.36 8.37 29.11
CA ARG A 306 -15.20 9.00 28.09
C ARG A 306 -15.59 8.06 26.95
N LEU A 307 -15.09 6.82 26.92
CA LEU A 307 -15.28 5.89 25.81
C LEU A 307 -16.52 5.01 26.06
N PRO A 308 -17.67 5.29 25.42
CA PRO A 308 -18.93 4.61 25.72
C PRO A 308 -18.97 3.15 25.23
N PHE A 309 -18.02 2.79 24.36
CA PHE A 309 -17.86 1.42 23.86
C PHE A 309 -17.12 0.50 24.84
N LEU A 310 -16.54 1.01 25.94
CA LEU A 310 -15.92 0.18 26.98
C LEU A 310 -16.95 -0.21 28.04
N LYS A 311 -17.19 -1.51 28.21
CA LYS A 311 -18.15 -2.02 29.20
C LYS A 311 -17.61 -3.28 29.85
N ALA A 312 -17.73 -3.41 31.17
CA ALA A 312 -17.52 -4.69 31.83
C ALA A 312 -18.65 -5.65 31.44
N MET A 313 -18.31 -6.77 30.79
CA MET A 313 -19.29 -7.77 30.39
C MET A 313 -19.22 -9.02 31.28
N THR A 314 -20.37 -9.52 31.72
CA THR A 314 -20.47 -10.72 32.56
C THR A 314 -21.08 -11.92 31.86
N GLN A 315 -21.90 -11.69 30.82
CA GLN A 315 -22.62 -12.77 30.09
C GLN A 315 -22.80 -12.50 28.58
N ALA A 316 -22.51 -11.28 28.10
CA ALA A 316 -22.67 -10.92 26.69
C ALA A 316 -21.36 -11.09 25.93
N LYS A 317 -21.46 -11.44 24.64
CA LYS A 317 -20.33 -11.39 23.71
C LYS A 317 -20.00 -9.94 23.39
N ASP A 318 -18.71 -9.62 23.37
CA ASP A 318 -18.22 -8.33 22.91
C ASP A 318 -18.17 -8.27 21.36
N ALA A 319 -17.84 -7.10 20.82
CA ALA A 319 -17.74 -6.88 19.38
C ALA A 319 -16.72 -7.80 18.71
N PHE A 320 -15.63 -8.15 19.39
CA PHE A 320 -14.63 -9.08 18.86
C PHE A 320 -15.24 -10.44 18.54
N ALA A 321 -16.10 -10.98 19.40
CA ALA A 321 -16.75 -12.27 19.13
C ALA A 321 -17.66 -12.22 17.89
N TYR A 322 -18.33 -11.09 17.63
CA TYR A 322 -19.15 -10.90 16.42
C TYR A 322 -18.29 -10.70 15.16
N ILE A 323 -17.20 -9.93 15.27
CA ILE A 323 -16.20 -9.75 14.21
C ILE A 323 -15.60 -11.11 13.83
N LEU A 324 -15.22 -11.92 14.83
CA LEU A 324 -14.69 -13.26 14.63
C LEU A 324 -15.71 -14.19 13.95
N GLY A 325 -16.98 -14.10 14.33
CA GLY A 325 -18.06 -14.84 13.66
C GLY A 325 -18.18 -14.47 12.18
N ALA A 326 -18.17 -13.16 11.87
CA ALA A 326 -18.19 -12.69 10.49
C ALA A 326 -16.98 -13.19 9.69
N ILE A 327 -15.77 -13.15 10.27
CA ILE A 327 -14.54 -13.64 9.64
C ILE A 327 -14.63 -15.15 9.39
N ARG A 328 -15.14 -15.95 10.33
CA ARG A 328 -15.36 -17.40 10.13
C ARG A 328 -16.32 -17.70 8.98
N ASP A 329 -17.32 -16.85 8.80
CA ASP A 329 -18.26 -16.93 7.67
C ASP A 329 -17.65 -16.42 6.34
N GLY A 330 -16.34 -16.13 6.30
CA GLY A 330 -15.63 -15.62 5.13
C GLY A 330 -15.89 -14.15 4.84
N LYS A 331 -16.52 -13.41 5.75
CA LYS A 331 -16.82 -11.99 5.57
C LYS A 331 -15.64 -11.11 5.96
N SER A 332 -15.50 -10.04 5.21
CA SER A 332 -14.61 -8.92 5.49
C SER A 332 -15.26 -7.94 6.46
N VAL A 333 -14.44 -7.23 7.22
CA VAL A 333 -14.87 -6.31 8.26
C VAL A 333 -14.21 -4.95 8.08
N VAL A 334 -15.01 -3.90 8.08
CA VAL A 334 -14.53 -2.52 8.21
C VAL A 334 -14.86 -2.05 9.62
N LEU A 335 -13.84 -1.72 10.40
CA LEU A 335 -13.99 -1.11 11.71
C LEU A 335 -13.87 0.41 11.59
N ASP A 336 -15.01 1.07 11.54
CA ASP A 336 -15.14 2.52 11.41
C ASP A 336 -14.94 3.21 12.78
N PHE A 337 -13.94 4.08 12.85
CA PHE A 337 -13.67 4.86 14.07
C PHE A 337 -14.59 6.08 14.20
N GLY A 338 -15.26 6.52 13.13
CA GLY A 338 -16.16 7.68 13.14
C GLY A 338 -15.53 8.91 13.80
N ASP A 339 -16.26 9.53 14.74
CA ASP A 339 -15.80 10.68 15.54
C ASP A 339 -14.48 10.44 16.32
N TYR A 340 -14.07 9.18 16.51
CA TYR A 340 -12.81 8.82 17.18
C TYR A 340 -11.63 8.66 16.22
N GLY A 341 -11.83 8.81 14.91
CA GLY A 341 -10.80 8.60 13.89
C GLY A 341 -9.55 9.48 14.05
N THR A 342 -9.72 10.71 14.53
CA THR A 342 -8.59 11.62 14.83
C THR A 342 -7.93 11.37 16.18
N ASP A 343 -8.53 10.52 17.02
CA ASP A 343 -8.05 10.22 18.36
C ASP A 343 -7.03 9.09 18.31
N GLN A 344 -5.75 9.47 18.23
CA GLN A 344 -4.65 8.51 18.12
C GLN A 344 -4.65 7.47 19.25
N MET A 345 -5.02 7.85 20.47
CA MET A 345 -5.05 6.91 21.60
C MET A 345 -6.12 5.85 21.38
N VAL A 346 -7.34 6.24 20.96
CA VAL A 346 -8.43 5.29 20.69
C VAL A 346 -8.06 4.34 19.54
N TYR A 347 -7.47 4.88 18.47
CA TYR A 347 -7.00 4.09 17.34
C TYR A 347 -6.00 3.00 17.77
N LEU A 348 -4.92 3.41 18.44
CA LEU A 348 -3.89 2.52 18.94
C LEU A 348 -4.47 1.46 19.89
N PHE A 349 -5.35 1.88 20.79
CA PHE A 349 -5.96 1.01 21.79
C PHE A 349 -6.79 -0.10 21.15
N VAL A 350 -7.75 0.26 20.30
CA VAL A 350 -8.69 -0.70 19.71
C VAL A 350 -8.00 -1.60 18.68
N ALA A 351 -7.16 -1.02 17.81
CA ALA A 351 -6.42 -1.80 16.82
C ALA A 351 -5.46 -2.81 17.48
N ASN A 352 -4.75 -2.42 18.55
CA ASN A 352 -3.85 -3.34 19.25
C ASN A 352 -4.60 -4.51 19.91
N ILE A 353 -5.69 -4.22 20.63
CA ILE A 353 -6.50 -5.25 21.30
C ILE A 353 -7.04 -6.27 20.31
N LEU A 354 -7.67 -5.80 19.22
CA LEU A 354 -8.24 -6.69 18.22
C LEU A 354 -7.16 -7.51 17.51
N SER A 355 -6.05 -6.87 17.15
CA SER A 355 -4.93 -7.55 16.48
C SER A 355 -4.28 -8.61 17.37
N ARG A 356 -4.07 -8.30 18.65
CA ARG A 356 -3.52 -9.24 19.64
C ARG A 356 -4.41 -10.47 19.80
N ARG A 357 -5.71 -10.26 20.02
CA ARG A 357 -6.67 -11.36 20.19
C ARG A 357 -6.84 -12.19 18.91
N LEU A 358 -6.83 -11.56 17.73
CA LEU A 358 -6.79 -12.28 16.45
C LEU A 358 -5.51 -13.12 16.33
N PHE A 359 -4.35 -12.53 16.64
CA PHE A 359 -3.07 -13.21 16.54
C PHE A 359 -2.98 -14.44 17.47
N GLU A 360 -3.43 -14.31 18.72
CA GLU A 360 -3.53 -15.43 19.66
C GLU A 360 -4.39 -16.56 19.07
N LEU A 361 -5.59 -16.24 18.56
CA LEU A 361 -6.49 -17.24 17.97
C LEU A 361 -5.94 -17.90 16.71
N TYR A 362 -5.36 -17.14 15.78
CA TYR A 362 -4.79 -17.67 14.54
C TYR A 362 -3.52 -18.49 14.80
N THR A 363 -2.78 -18.18 15.87
CA THR A 363 -1.63 -18.98 16.29
C THR A 363 -2.06 -20.34 16.81
N GLU A 364 -3.16 -20.40 17.57
CA GLU A 364 -3.65 -21.65 18.19
C GLU A 364 -4.51 -22.51 17.25
N ARG A 365 -5.30 -21.88 16.37
CA ARG A 365 -6.36 -22.54 15.60
C ARG A 365 -6.37 -22.17 14.12
N ASN A 366 -5.19 -22.08 13.52
CA ASN A 366 -5.01 -21.58 12.15
C ASN A 366 -5.94 -22.25 11.11
N GLU A 367 -6.17 -23.55 11.22
CA GLU A 367 -6.99 -24.33 10.27
C GLU A 367 -8.49 -24.02 10.37
N GLU A 368 -8.96 -23.44 11.48
CA GLU A 368 -10.37 -23.08 11.68
C GLU A 368 -10.76 -21.74 11.05
N TYR A 369 -9.79 -20.96 10.59
CA TYR A 369 -10.03 -19.60 10.11
C TYR A 369 -9.58 -19.43 8.65
N PRO A 370 -10.38 -18.70 7.84
CA PRO A 370 -9.97 -18.37 6.49
C PRO A 370 -8.80 -17.38 6.51
N ARG A 371 -8.19 -17.18 5.34
CA ARG A 371 -7.17 -16.15 5.19
C ARG A 371 -7.75 -14.77 5.47
N LEU A 372 -7.13 -14.05 6.40
CA LEU A 372 -7.47 -12.69 6.79
C LEU A 372 -6.30 -11.75 6.54
N VAL A 373 -6.57 -10.67 5.82
CA VAL A 373 -5.61 -9.58 5.61
C VAL A 373 -5.98 -8.42 6.52
N LEU A 374 -5.09 -8.12 7.47
CA LEU A 374 -5.23 -7.02 8.41
C LEU A 374 -4.61 -5.76 7.82
N PHE A 375 -5.44 -4.80 7.44
CA PHE A 375 -4.99 -3.50 6.94
C PHE A 375 -4.80 -2.53 8.10
N LEU A 376 -3.53 -2.14 8.29
CA LEU A 376 -3.09 -1.23 9.33
C LEU A 376 -2.76 0.13 8.72
N GLU A 377 -3.67 1.10 8.90
CA GLU A 377 -3.41 2.48 8.53
C GLU A 377 -2.44 3.16 9.49
N GLU A 378 -1.62 4.05 8.96
CA GLU A 378 -0.58 4.73 9.74
C GLU A 378 0.27 3.75 10.57
N ALA A 379 0.62 2.62 9.94
CA ALA A 379 1.41 1.54 10.50
C ALA A 379 2.65 1.95 11.31
N HIS A 380 3.30 3.07 10.98
CA HIS A 380 4.41 3.65 11.74
C HIS A 380 4.06 3.95 13.20
N LYS A 381 2.77 4.13 13.53
CA LYS A 381 2.30 4.31 14.92
C LYS A 381 2.44 3.06 15.79
N PHE A 382 2.53 1.87 15.19
CA PHE A 382 2.70 0.60 15.91
C PHE A 382 4.10 0.01 15.73
N LEU A 383 4.74 0.32 14.60
CA LEU A 383 5.97 -0.33 14.16
C LEU A 383 7.20 0.57 14.25
N SER A 384 7.10 1.69 14.99
CA SER A 384 8.28 2.50 15.32
C SER A 384 9.18 1.76 16.32
N PRO A 385 10.51 2.00 16.30
CA PRO A 385 11.43 1.32 17.22
C PRO A 385 11.09 1.47 18.71
N GLU A 386 10.46 2.58 19.10
CA GLU A 386 10.07 2.86 20.48
C GLU A 386 8.83 2.06 20.93
N ILE A 387 7.93 1.76 19.99
CA ILE A 387 6.61 1.14 20.26
C ILE A 387 6.61 -0.35 19.92
N ALA A 388 7.37 -0.76 18.91
CA ALA A 388 7.49 -2.15 18.45
C ALA A 388 7.82 -3.17 19.57
N PRO A 389 8.60 -2.82 20.63
CA PRO A 389 8.80 -3.70 21.79
C PRO A 389 7.56 -3.91 22.65
N TYR A 390 6.52 -3.09 22.53
CA TYR A 390 5.25 -3.25 23.26
C TYR A 390 4.14 -3.75 22.33
N ALA A 391 4.20 -3.37 21.05
CA ALA A 391 3.33 -3.84 19.98
C ALA A 391 3.85 -5.15 19.35
N HIS A 392 4.24 -6.11 20.18
CA HIS A 392 4.88 -7.37 19.74
C HIS A 392 4.07 -8.12 18.67
N THR A 393 2.74 -8.04 18.74
CA THR A 393 1.84 -8.66 17.77
C THR A 393 2.15 -8.24 16.34
N PHE A 394 2.25 -6.93 16.07
CA PHE A 394 2.49 -6.43 14.73
C PHE A 394 3.90 -6.75 14.24
N SER A 395 4.90 -6.66 15.12
CA SER A 395 6.27 -7.07 14.81
C SER A 395 6.39 -8.56 14.50
N ARG A 396 5.61 -9.42 15.16
CA ARG A 396 5.54 -10.86 14.85
C ARG A 396 4.76 -11.14 13.58
N LEU A 397 3.63 -10.46 13.37
CA LEU A 397 2.87 -10.50 12.12
C LEU A 397 3.67 -10.01 10.91
N ALA A 398 4.67 -9.17 11.09
CA ALA A 398 5.57 -8.83 10.00
C ALA A 398 6.57 -9.97 9.66
N ARG A 399 6.90 -10.85 10.61
CA ARG A 399 8.01 -11.82 10.50
C ARG A 399 7.60 -13.28 10.33
N GLU A 400 6.52 -13.70 10.98
CA GLU A 400 6.19 -15.12 11.21
C GLU A 400 5.00 -15.63 10.38
N THR A 401 4.74 -15.04 9.22
CA THR A 401 3.46 -15.18 8.49
C THR A 401 3.31 -16.38 7.57
N ARG A 402 4.40 -17.00 7.09
CA ARG A 402 4.29 -18.23 6.27
C ARG A 402 3.59 -19.39 7.00
N LYS A 403 3.37 -19.28 8.30
CA LYS A 403 2.75 -20.31 9.15
C LYS A 403 1.26 -20.08 9.40
N PHE A 404 0.73 -18.87 9.14
CA PHE A 404 -0.61 -18.47 9.57
C PHE A 404 -1.43 -17.84 8.45
N ASN A 405 -2.73 -18.01 8.52
CA ASN A 405 -3.73 -17.38 7.66
C ASN A 405 -3.99 -15.91 8.02
N LEU A 406 -3.12 -15.27 8.80
CA LEU A 406 -3.24 -13.87 9.22
C LEU A 406 -2.09 -13.05 8.64
N ILE A 407 -2.41 -12.14 7.73
CA ILE A 407 -1.46 -11.42 6.88
C ILE A 407 -1.55 -9.93 7.14
N LEU A 408 -0.41 -9.26 7.32
CA LEU A 408 -0.38 -7.83 7.61
C LEU A 408 -0.20 -7.01 6.34
N ALA A 409 -1.10 -6.06 6.10
CA ALA A 409 -1.01 -5.06 5.05
C ALA A 409 -0.76 -3.69 5.67
N LEU A 410 0.39 -3.08 5.38
CA LEU A 410 0.78 -1.78 5.91
C LEU A 410 0.32 -0.67 4.97
N VAL A 411 -0.37 0.35 5.49
CA VAL A 411 -0.75 1.53 4.71
C VAL A 411 -0.16 2.75 5.38
N ASP A 412 0.85 3.38 4.75
CA ASP A 412 1.62 4.44 5.42
C ASP A 412 2.10 5.56 4.48
N GLN A 413 2.42 6.72 5.06
CA GLN A 413 3.05 7.86 4.38
C GLN A 413 4.50 8.11 4.79
N ARG A 414 4.96 7.51 5.89
CA ARG A 414 6.28 7.67 6.49
C ARG A 414 6.94 6.30 6.70
N PRO A 415 7.23 5.56 5.61
CA PRO A 415 7.95 4.30 5.71
C PRO A 415 9.26 4.43 6.51
N SER A 416 9.94 5.59 6.48
CA SER A 416 11.17 5.86 7.26
C SER A 416 11.02 5.62 8.77
N ARG A 417 9.80 5.76 9.32
CA ARG A 417 9.48 5.60 10.74
C ARG A 417 9.18 4.15 11.15
N ILE A 418 9.01 3.25 10.19
CA ILE A 418 8.81 1.81 10.43
C ILE A 418 10.17 1.14 10.62
N SER A 419 10.28 0.20 11.56
CA SER A 419 11.53 -0.51 11.84
C SER A 419 12.08 -1.24 10.60
N ASP A 420 13.42 -1.23 10.45
CA ASP A 420 14.12 -1.89 9.34
C ASP A 420 13.81 -3.38 9.25
N GLU A 421 13.71 -4.05 10.40
CA GLU A 421 13.35 -5.46 10.49
C GLU A 421 12.02 -5.71 9.78
N VAL A 422 10.98 -4.91 10.05
CA VAL A 422 9.67 -5.05 9.41
C VAL A 422 9.72 -4.72 7.92
N ARG A 423 10.38 -3.61 7.55
CA ARG A 423 10.48 -3.19 6.14
C ARG A 423 11.18 -4.24 5.28
N SER A 424 12.16 -4.95 5.82
CA SER A 424 12.89 -6.01 5.13
C SER A 424 12.04 -7.26 4.83
N GLN A 425 10.96 -7.49 5.58
CA GLN A 425 10.10 -8.67 5.42
C GLN A 425 8.94 -8.47 4.42
N LEU A 426 8.71 -7.25 3.96
CA LEU A 426 7.65 -6.98 2.99
C LEU A 426 7.97 -7.67 1.66
N ALA A 427 7.05 -8.51 1.18
CA ALA A 427 7.21 -9.22 -0.08
C ALA A 427 6.75 -8.38 -1.27
N ASN A 428 5.71 -7.57 -1.06
CA ASN A 428 5.13 -6.70 -2.08
C ASN A 428 5.11 -5.26 -1.57
N ARG A 429 5.44 -4.32 -2.47
CA ARG A 429 5.48 -2.88 -2.23
C ARG A 429 4.73 -2.19 -3.35
N LEU A 430 3.72 -1.41 -2.97
CA LEU A 430 2.97 -0.54 -3.85
C LEU A 430 3.31 0.89 -3.44
N VAL A 431 4.23 1.52 -4.16
CA VAL A 431 4.84 2.80 -3.79
C VAL A 431 4.35 3.91 -4.71
N MET A 432 3.52 4.79 -4.17
CA MET A 432 3.13 6.04 -4.82
C MET A 432 4.17 7.13 -4.53
N SER A 433 3.96 8.34 -5.06
CA SER A 433 4.83 9.49 -4.77
C SER A 433 5.00 9.71 -3.25
N LEU A 434 6.25 9.86 -2.81
CA LEU A 434 6.65 10.21 -1.44
C LEU A 434 7.39 11.56 -1.46
N LYS A 435 7.33 12.31 -0.35
CA LYS A 435 7.96 13.65 -0.28
C LYS A 435 9.43 13.60 0.09
N GLU A 436 9.77 12.79 1.09
CA GLU A 436 11.10 12.77 1.68
C GLU A 436 11.98 11.70 1.02
N PRO A 437 13.23 11.99 0.64
CA PRO A 437 14.14 10.99 0.09
C PRO A 437 14.35 9.78 1.00
N SER A 438 14.39 9.99 2.33
CA SER A 438 14.50 8.91 3.31
C SER A 438 13.27 8.00 3.34
N ASP A 439 12.09 8.52 3.01
CA ASP A 439 10.87 7.71 2.88
C ASP A 439 10.90 6.88 1.59
N VAL A 440 11.37 7.45 0.48
CA VAL A 440 11.58 6.69 -0.77
C VAL A 440 12.58 5.55 -0.55
N GLU A 441 13.70 5.87 0.09
CA GLU A 441 14.75 4.92 0.43
C GLU A 441 14.22 3.76 1.29
N ALA A 442 13.47 4.11 2.34
CA ALA A 442 12.86 3.16 3.26
C ALA A 442 11.80 2.29 2.59
N ALA A 443 10.95 2.86 1.74
CA ALA A 443 9.93 2.13 1.00
C ALA A 443 10.53 1.02 0.14
N LEU A 444 11.74 1.25 -0.39
CA LEU A 444 12.47 0.34 -1.29
C LEU A 444 13.48 -0.57 -0.57
N ALA A 445 13.44 -0.66 0.76
CA ALA A 445 14.31 -1.57 1.51
C ALA A 445 14.14 -3.02 0.99
N GLY A 446 15.24 -3.69 0.64
CA GLY A 446 15.25 -5.06 0.12
C GLY A 446 14.87 -5.22 -1.36
N VAL A 447 14.62 -4.12 -2.09
CA VAL A 447 14.32 -4.13 -3.52
C VAL A 447 15.61 -4.19 -4.37
N PRO A 448 15.73 -5.10 -5.36
CA PRO A 448 16.82 -5.08 -6.33
C PRO A 448 16.83 -3.78 -7.15
N ASP A 449 18.01 -3.31 -7.56
CA ASP A 449 18.16 -2.06 -8.34
C ASP A 449 17.52 -0.82 -7.68
N LYS A 450 17.58 -0.76 -6.34
CA LYS A 450 17.01 0.30 -5.51
C LYS A 450 17.19 1.72 -6.09
N LYS A 451 18.40 2.07 -6.54
CA LYS A 451 18.72 3.41 -7.10
C LYS A 451 17.85 3.81 -8.29
N MET A 452 17.57 2.86 -9.19
CA MET A 452 16.70 3.12 -10.35
C MET A 452 15.28 3.43 -9.86
N TRP A 453 14.75 2.63 -8.94
CA TRP A 453 13.42 2.84 -8.37
C TRP A 453 13.32 4.13 -7.55
N GLU A 454 14.37 4.53 -6.85
CA GLU A 454 14.45 5.82 -6.16
C GLU A 454 14.26 6.98 -7.14
N ASN A 455 14.97 6.95 -8.28
CA ASN A 455 14.87 7.97 -9.32
C ASN A 455 13.47 8.02 -9.95
N ILE A 456 12.86 6.86 -10.19
CA ILE A 456 11.51 6.77 -10.75
C ILE A 456 10.47 7.29 -9.76
N ILE A 457 10.47 6.78 -8.52
CA ILE A 457 9.48 7.12 -7.48
C ILE A 457 9.53 8.61 -7.13
N ALA A 458 10.72 9.22 -7.11
CA ALA A 458 10.88 10.65 -6.87
C ALA A 458 10.18 11.53 -7.92
N LYS A 459 9.97 11.02 -9.14
CA LYS A 459 9.36 11.75 -10.26
C LYS A 459 7.96 11.26 -10.64
N LEU A 460 7.39 10.30 -9.89
CA LEU A 460 6.07 9.75 -10.18
C LEU A 460 4.95 10.81 -10.12
N PRO A 461 4.09 10.90 -11.14
CA PRO A 461 2.88 11.73 -11.09
C PRO A 461 1.91 11.29 -9.99
N LEU A 462 0.96 12.16 -9.63
CA LEU A 462 -0.15 11.78 -8.77
C LEU A 462 -0.97 10.66 -9.41
N ARG A 463 -1.57 9.80 -8.58
CA ARG A 463 -2.36 8.63 -9.01
C ARG A 463 -1.57 7.61 -9.83
N THR A 464 -0.24 7.59 -9.69
CA THR A 464 0.60 6.50 -10.20
C THR A 464 1.20 5.72 -9.05
N VAL A 465 1.47 4.44 -9.30
CA VAL A 465 2.06 3.54 -8.31
C VAL A 465 3.13 2.67 -8.96
N ALA A 466 4.31 2.60 -8.35
CA ALA A 466 5.30 1.57 -8.64
C ALA A 466 4.92 0.30 -7.87
N VAL A 467 4.71 -0.80 -8.58
CA VAL A 467 4.38 -2.10 -7.98
C VAL A 467 5.58 -3.03 -8.12
N ILE A 468 6.09 -3.52 -6.99
CA ILE A 468 7.30 -4.33 -6.90
C ILE A 468 7.05 -5.48 -5.93
N GLY A 469 7.33 -6.72 -6.34
CA GLY A 469 7.21 -7.90 -5.48
C GLY A 469 6.69 -9.14 -6.21
N ASP A 470 6.39 -10.18 -5.44
CA ASP A 470 5.98 -11.49 -5.93
C ASP A 470 4.60 -11.51 -6.63
N ALA A 471 3.74 -10.55 -6.32
CA ALA A 471 2.36 -10.46 -6.82
C ALA A 471 2.27 -9.89 -8.23
N ILE A 472 3.32 -9.19 -8.70
CA ILE A 472 3.41 -8.65 -10.05
C ILE A 472 4.46 -9.44 -10.83
N ARG A 473 4.20 -9.71 -12.11
CA ARG A 473 5.11 -10.54 -12.91
C ARG A 473 6.46 -9.86 -13.16
N ILE A 474 6.43 -8.56 -13.43
CA ILE A 474 7.61 -7.71 -13.51
C ILE A 474 7.32 -6.39 -12.78
N PRO A 475 8.31 -5.82 -12.07
CA PRO A 475 8.18 -4.50 -11.48
C PRO A 475 7.76 -3.45 -12.53
N THR A 476 6.77 -2.63 -12.22
CA THR A 476 6.19 -1.69 -13.19
C THR A 476 5.55 -0.47 -12.53
N VAL A 477 5.30 0.56 -13.33
CA VAL A 477 4.55 1.75 -12.93
C VAL A 477 3.17 1.69 -13.57
N ILE A 478 2.14 1.89 -12.74
CA ILE A 478 0.73 1.78 -13.12
C ILE A 478 0.06 3.12 -12.84
N ASP A 479 -0.70 3.62 -13.82
CA ASP A 479 -1.70 4.66 -13.63
C ASP A 479 -2.90 4.03 -12.93
N VAL A 480 -3.14 4.41 -11.67
CA VAL A 480 -4.13 3.79 -10.79
C VAL A 480 -5.54 4.01 -11.35
N LEU A 481 -6.30 2.92 -11.46
CA LEU A 481 -7.68 2.93 -11.92
C LEU A 481 -8.53 3.89 -11.08
N SER A 482 -9.48 4.61 -11.69
CA SER A 482 -10.47 5.33 -10.90
C SER A 482 -11.39 4.35 -10.17
N TYR A 483 -11.74 4.68 -8.93
CA TYR A 483 -12.62 3.86 -8.11
C TYR A 483 -14.04 4.43 -8.19
N ASP A 484 -14.66 4.22 -9.34
CA ASP A 484 -16.07 4.52 -9.61
C ASP A 484 -16.82 3.22 -9.95
N ASP A 485 -18.15 3.26 -9.89
CA ASP A 485 -18.99 2.06 -10.05
C ASP A 485 -18.71 1.31 -11.36
N LEU A 486 -18.51 2.04 -12.46
CA LEU A 486 -18.23 1.46 -13.77
C LEU A 486 -16.89 0.72 -13.78
N ASN A 487 -15.81 1.42 -13.45
CA ASN A 487 -14.47 0.87 -13.50
C ASN A 487 -14.28 -0.32 -12.54
N VAL A 488 -14.86 -0.25 -11.34
CA VAL A 488 -14.77 -1.35 -10.37
C VAL A 488 -15.52 -2.58 -10.88
N ARG A 489 -16.74 -2.43 -11.39
CA ARG A 489 -17.52 -3.58 -11.91
C ARG A 489 -16.88 -4.22 -13.13
N GLU A 490 -16.43 -3.40 -14.08
CA GLU A 490 -15.89 -3.87 -15.35
C GLU A 490 -14.49 -4.49 -15.17
N HIS A 491 -13.58 -3.80 -14.48
CA HIS A 491 -12.17 -4.17 -14.49
C HIS A 491 -11.69 -4.90 -13.23
N VAL A 492 -12.40 -4.78 -12.10
CA VAL A 492 -12.01 -5.42 -10.83
C VAL A 492 -12.88 -6.64 -10.54
N LEU A 493 -14.21 -6.49 -10.56
CA LEU A 493 -15.14 -7.58 -10.25
C LEU A 493 -15.28 -8.60 -11.38
N GLY A 494 -14.98 -8.20 -12.62
CA GLY A 494 -15.04 -9.08 -13.79
C GLY A 494 -16.46 -9.28 -14.35
N GLY A 495 -17.34 -8.28 -14.23
CA GLY A 495 -18.58 -8.27 -14.99
C GLY A 495 -18.27 -8.16 -16.48
N GLY A 496 -18.87 -9.01 -17.32
CA GLY A 496 -18.82 -8.83 -18.77
C GLY A 496 -19.23 -7.40 -19.14
N ILE A 497 -18.68 -6.89 -20.26
CA ILE A 497 -18.89 -5.54 -20.79
C ILE A 497 -20.32 -5.08 -20.46
N LEU A 498 -20.44 -4.14 -19.52
CA LEU A 498 -21.73 -3.58 -19.14
C LEU A 498 -22.27 -2.89 -20.39
N ASP A 499 -23.47 -3.27 -20.82
CA ASP A 499 -24.09 -2.61 -21.98
C ASP A 499 -24.39 -1.13 -21.67
N GLU A 500 -24.49 -0.31 -22.72
CA GLU A 500 -24.69 1.15 -22.58
C GLU A 500 -25.91 1.51 -21.74
N ASP A 501 -26.93 0.65 -21.71
CA ASP A 501 -28.16 0.86 -20.92
C ASP A 501 -27.92 0.64 -19.42
N THR A 502 -27.13 -0.38 -19.05
CA THR A 502 -26.70 -0.60 -17.66
C THR A 502 -25.79 0.54 -17.19
N VAL A 503 -24.89 1.03 -18.04
CA VAL A 503 -24.04 2.20 -17.74
C VAL A 503 -24.88 3.46 -17.53
N ARG A 504 -25.93 3.67 -18.33
CA ARG A 504 -26.88 4.78 -18.15
C ARG A 504 -27.72 4.65 -16.87
N GLU A 505 -28.10 3.44 -16.49
CA GLU A 505 -28.85 3.20 -15.25
C GLU A 505 -27.98 3.41 -14.00
N ILE A 506 -26.71 3.02 -14.05
CA ILE A 506 -25.70 3.32 -13.03
C ILE A 506 -25.50 4.84 -12.89
N ALA A 507 -25.34 5.55 -14.00
CA ALA A 507 -25.20 7.01 -14.01
C ALA A 507 -26.41 7.72 -13.38
N LYS A 508 -27.64 7.23 -13.65
CA LYS A 508 -28.87 7.74 -13.00
C LYS A 508 -28.91 7.46 -11.50
N ARG A 509 -28.51 6.26 -11.06
CA ARG A 509 -28.49 5.92 -9.62
C ARG A 509 -27.48 6.75 -8.85
N ALA A 510 -26.35 7.09 -9.46
CA ALA A 510 -25.40 8.02 -8.86
C ALA A 510 -26.06 9.40 -8.63
N ASP A 511 -26.76 9.95 -9.63
CA ASP A 511 -27.46 11.23 -9.49
C ASP A 511 -28.54 11.21 -8.39
N ASP A 512 -29.28 10.10 -8.26
CA ASP A 512 -30.33 9.92 -7.24
C ASP A 512 -29.75 9.78 -5.81
N VAL A 513 -28.59 9.13 -5.65
CA VAL A 513 -27.92 8.97 -4.34
C VAL A 513 -27.22 10.26 -3.91
N PHE A 514 -26.73 11.06 -4.85
CA PHE A 514 -25.96 12.27 -4.56
C PHE A 514 -26.75 13.58 -4.49
N GLY A 515 -28.07 13.54 -4.71
CA GLY A 515 -28.95 14.70 -4.49
C GLY A 515 -28.48 15.97 -5.19
N ARG A 516 -27.89 15.85 -6.38
CA ARG A 516 -27.56 17.00 -7.23
C ARG A 516 -28.75 17.33 -8.12
N GLY A 517 -29.79 17.87 -7.47
CA GLY A 517 -30.82 18.70 -8.13
C GLY A 517 -30.38 20.15 -8.18
#